data_AF-A0A852TQ75-F1
#
_entry.id   AF-A0A852TQ75-F1
#
_cell.length_a   1.000
_cell.length_b   1.000
_cell.length_c   1.000
_cell.angle_alpha   90.00
_cell.angle_beta   90.00
_cell.angle_gamma   90.00
#
_symmetry.space_group_name_H-M   'P 1'
#
loop_
_entity.id
_entity.type
_entity.pdbx_description
1 polymer ?
#
loop_
_entity_poly.entity_id
_entity_poly.type
_entity_poly.pdbx_seq_one_letter_code
_entity_poly.pdbx_strand_id
1 'polypeptide(L)'
;MLTLFAISIFKEKGECEAVEFFETAEFTFQGRSLLETSYDDLNKLFRELDGSFDEDETGLISFKDGISLYSSDLQEVESVLVFEEGYYE
;
A
#
# COMPACT_ATOMS: atom_id res chain seq x y z
N MET A 1 -19.59 -7.55 12.51
CA MET A 1 -19.65 -6.47 11.52
C MET A 1 -18.24 -5.91 11.45
N LEU A 2 -17.46 -6.31 10.44
CA LEU A 2 -16.18 -5.64 10.18
C LEU A 2 -16.51 -4.27 9.59
N THR A 3 -15.95 -3.23 10.19
CA THR A 3 -16.01 -1.87 9.63
C THR A 3 -14.72 -1.68 8.84
N LEU A 4 -14.83 -1.59 7.52
CA LEU A 4 -13.72 -1.22 6.66
C LEU A 4 -13.50 0.29 6.75
N PHE A 5 -12.30 0.72 7.11
CA PHE A 5 -11.89 2.12 7.00
C PHE A 5 -10.97 2.29 5.80
N ALA A 6 -11.37 3.16 4.88
CA ALA A 6 -10.55 3.60 3.77
C ALA A 6 -10.76 5.09 3.49
N ILE A 7 -9.72 5.76 3.00
CA ILE A 7 -9.78 7.15 2.53
C ILE A 7 -9.67 7.12 1.00
N SER A 8 -10.65 7.69 0.31
CA SER A 8 -10.59 7.86 -1.16
C SER A 8 -10.16 9.27 -1.49
N ILE A 9 -9.13 9.39 -2.32
CA ILE A 9 -8.57 10.65 -2.82
C ILE A 9 -9.05 10.83 -4.25
N PHE A 10 -9.51 12.03 -4.60
CA PHE A 10 -10.12 12.33 -5.89
C PHE A 10 -9.46 13.53 -6.56
N LYS A 11 -9.30 13.43 -7.88
CA LYS A 11 -8.97 14.55 -8.76
C LYS A 11 -10.08 15.60 -8.77
N GLU A 12 -9.76 16.79 -9.28
CA GLU A 12 -10.72 17.91 -9.43
C GLU A 12 -12.00 17.51 -10.21
N LYS A 13 -11.87 16.59 -11.17
CA LYS A 13 -12.99 16.10 -11.99
C LYS A 13 -13.83 14.99 -11.33
N GLY A 14 -13.48 14.58 -10.10
CA GLY A 14 -14.18 13.53 -9.35
C GLY A 14 -13.76 12.11 -9.70
N GLU A 15 -12.68 11.93 -10.46
CA GLU A 15 -12.05 10.62 -10.69
C GLU A 15 -11.25 10.22 -9.45
N CYS A 16 -11.41 8.97 -8.98
CA CYS A 16 -10.67 8.46 -7.84
C CYS A 16 -9.22 8.21 -8.27
N GLU A 17 -8.29 8.76 -7.50
CA GLU A 17 -6.87 8.77 -7.80
C GLU A 17 -6.10 7.80 -6.90
N ALA A 18 -6.50 7.71 -5.64
CA ALA A 18 -5.95 6.72 -4.72
C ALA A 18 -6.97 6.31 -3.65
N VAL A 19 -6.77 5.12 -3.09
CA VAL A 19 -7.53 4.61 -1.96
C VAL A 19 -6.56 4.08 -0.92
N GLU A 20 -6.63 4.64 0.29
CA GLU A 20 -5.81 4.22 1.42
C GLU A 20 -6.61 3.33 2.35
N PHE A 21 -6.07 2.18 2.71
CA PHE A 21 -6.66 1.17 3.59
C PHE A 21 -5.88 1.08 4.89
N PHE A 22 -6.60 0.81 6.00
CA PHE A 22 -6.04 0.70 7.35
C PHE A 22 -6.36 -0.66 7.98
N GLU A 23 -5.71 -0.97 9.11
CA GLU A 23 -5.66 -2.22 9.92
C GLU A 23 -6.98 -3.04 10.11
N THR A 24 -8.13 -2.52 9.71
CA THR A 24 -9.43 -3.22 9.75
C THR A 24 -9.85 -3.85 8.41
N ALA A 25 -9.07 -3.64 7.36
CA ALA A 25 -9.34 -4.12 6.01
C ALA A 25 -8.71 -5.50 5.76
N GLU A 26 -9.52 -6.46 5.29
CA GLU A 26 -8.98 -7.64 4.61
C GLU A 26 -8.53 -7.22 3.20
N PHE A 27 -7.29 -6.74 3.08
CA PHE A 27 -6.69 -6.32 1.82
C PHE A 27 -5.60 -7.30 1.38
N THR A 28 -5.85 -8.03 0.30
CA THR A 28 -4.90 -9.04 -0.21
C THR A 28 -4.32 -8.67 -1.57
N PHE A 29 -3.02 -8.89 -1.74
CA PHE A 29 -2.32 -8.82 -3.01
C PHE A 29 -1.60 -10.14 -3.29
N GLN A 30 -1.84 -10.74 -4.46
CA GLN A 30 -1.32 -12.06 -4.83
C GLN A 30 -1.55 -13.15 -3.77
N GLY A 31 -2.70 -13.09 -3.08
CA GLY A 31 -3.07 -14.06 -2.05
C GLY A 31 -2.38 -13.85 -0.69
N ARG A 32 -1.65 -12.75 -0.49
CA ARG A 32 -1.07 -12.35 0.81
C ARG A 32 -1.79 -11.12 1.35
N SER A 33 -2.11 -11.12 2.64
CA SER A 33 -2.61 -9.93 3.33
C SER A 33 -1.51 -8.88 3.42
N LEU A 34 -1.79 -7.63 3.07
CA LEU A 34 -0.79 -6.56 3.16
C LEU A 34 -0.82 -5.82 4.50
N LEU A 35 -1.93 -5.91 5.24
CA LEU A 35 -2.10 -5.24 6.53
C LEU A 35 -1.88 -6.19 7.73
N GLU A 36 -1.83 -7.49 7.49
CA GLU A 36 -1.59 -8.50 8.53
C GLU A 36 -0.26 -9.25 8.34
N THR A 37 0.62 -8.74 7.48
CA THR A 37 1.96 -9.30 7.22
C THR A 37 3.01 -8.28 7.65
N SER A 38 4.09 -8.76 8.27
CA SER A 38 5.20 -7.91 8.69
C SER A 38 5.79 -7.12 7.51
N TYR A 39 6.30 -5.94 7.79
CA TYR A 39 6.95 -5.10 6.79
C TYR A 39 8.12 -5.85 6.11
N ASP A 40 8.96 -6.56 6.87
CA ASP A 40 10.10 -7.33 6.35
C ASP A 40 9.67 -8.43 5.36
N ASP A 41 8.57 -9.12 5.62
CA ASP A 41 8.07 -10.16 4.71
C ASP A 41 7.44 -9.58 3.44
N LEU A 42 6.76 -8.44 3.55
CA LEU A 42 6.24 -7.73 2.37
C LEU A 42 7.35 -7.09 1.56
N ASN A 43 8.37 -6.56 2.21
CA ASN A 43 9.56 -6.06 1.54
C ASN A 43 10.24 -7.16 0.71
N LYS A 44 10.42 -8.35 1.28
CA LYS A 44 10.90 -9.53 0.53
C LYS A 44 9.98 -9.88 -0.63
N LEU A 45 8.66 -9.88 -0.43
CA LEU A 45 7.69 -10.14 -1.49
C LEU A 45 7.88 -9.17 -2.67
N PHE A 46 7.92 -7.86 -2.43
CA PHE A 46 8.10 -6.87 -3.49
C PHE A 46 9.49 -6.97 -4.15
N ARG A 47 10.53 -7.35 -3.40
CA ARG A 47 11.85 -7.69 -3.97
C ARG A 47 11.82 -8.92 -4.88
N GLU A 48 11.04 -9.94 -4.54
CA GLU A 48 10.92 -11.18 -5.31
C GLU A 48 10.09 -11.01 -6.60
N LEU A 49 9.10 -10.11 -6.59
CA LEU A 49 8.22 -9.88 -7.74
C LEU A 49 8.94 -9.22 -8.91
N ASP A 50 9.62 -8.10 -8.66
CA ASP A 50 10.45 -7.41 -9.66
C ASP A 50 11.56 -6.53 -9.06
N GLY A 51 11.55 -6.27 -7.75
CA GLY A 51 12.55 -5.46 -7.08
C GLY A 51 12.58 -3.99 -7.48
N SER A 52 11.55 -3.50 -8.18
CA SER A 52 11.45 -2.14 -8.67
C SER A 52 10.50 -1.32 -7.80
N PHE A 53 10.96 -0.94 -6.61
CA PHE A 53 10.26 -0.06 -5.70
C PHE A 53 11.21 0.97 -5.09
N ASP A 54 10.66 2.10 -4.68
CA ASP A 54 11.36 3.07 -3.83
C ASP A 54 11.10 2.70 -2.36
N GLU A 55 12.11 2.77 -1.51
CA GLU A 55 12.02 2.47 -0.07
C GLU A 55 12.80 3.53 0.73
N ASP A 56 12.19 3.98 1.83
CA ASP A 56 12.77 4.94 2.77
C ASP A 56 12.55 4.52 4.23
N GLU A 57 12.81 5.42 5.19
CA GLU A 57 12.59 5.15 6.61
C GLU A 57 11.13 4.94 7.04
N THR A 58 10.17 5.16 6.15
CA THR A 58 8.71 5.10 6.42
C THR A 58 7.95 4.10 5.56
N GLY A 59 8.62 3.37 4.69
CA GLY A 59 8.05 2.25 3.97
C GLY A 59 8.52 2.14 2.52
N LEU A 60 7.62 1.66 1.65
CA LEU A 60 7.95 1.42 0.25
C LEU A 60 6.83 1.83 -0.72
N ILE A 61 7.22 2.09 -1.96
CA ILE A 61 6.34 2.44 -3.09
C ILE A 61 6.70 1.58 -4.29
N SER A 62 5.82 0.66 -4.67
CA SER A 62 5.85 -0.02 -5.97
C SER A 62 5.03 0.78 -6.97
N PHE A 63 5.71 1.58 -7.80
CA PHE A 63 5.07 2.32 -8.90
C PHE A 63 4.45 1.38 -9.94
N LYS A 64 5.07 0.22 -10.16
CA LYS A 64 4.60 -0.75 -11.14
C LYS A 64 3.27 -1.40 -10.72
N ASP A 65 3.11 -1.68 -9.44
CA ASP A 65 1.89 -2.29 -8.91
C ASP A 65 0.85 -1.25 -8.46
N GLY A 66 1.23 0.04 -8.40
CA GLY A 66 0.38 1.09 -7.86
C GLY A 66 0.09 0.91 -6.38
N ILE A 67 1.09 0.44 -5.60
CA ILE A 67 0.95 0.12 -4.18
C ILE A 67 2.02 0.83 -3.38
N SER A 68 1.62 1.51 -2.31
CA SER A 68 2.52 2.02 -1.27
C SER A 68 2.16 1.41 0.07
N LEU A 69 3.19 0.99 0.81
CA LEU A 69 3.07 0.49 2.17
C LEU A 69 3.65 1.54 3.12
N TYR A 70 2.88 1.96 4.10
CA TYR A 70 3.34 2.85 5.15
C TYR A 70 3.61 2.08 6.43
N SER A 71 4.75 2.34 7.04
CA SER A 71 5.17 1.79 8.34
C SER A 71 6.06 2.80 9.05
N SER A 72 5.62 3.33 10.19
CA SER A 72 6.39 4.37 10.89
C SER A 72 7.71 3.86 11.51
N ASP A 73 7.84 2.54 11.67
CA ASP A 73 8.99 1.89 12.32
C ASP A 73 9.59 0.72 11.53
N LEU A 74 9.08 0.46 10.31
CA LEU A 74 9.45 -0.67 9.45
C LEU A 74 9.26 -2.04 10.09
N GLN A 75 8.33 -2.18 11.05
CA GLN A 75 7.95 -3.46 11.64
C GLN A 75 6.58 -3.93 11.13
N GLU A 76 5.57 -3.08 11.28
CA GLU A 76 4.18 -3.38 10.91
C GLU A 76 3.66 -2.40 9.86
N VAL A 77 2.85 -2.88 8.92
CA VAL A 77 2.22 -2.00 7.92
C VAL A 77 0.98 -1.36 8.55
N GLU A 78 1.00 -0.04 8.64
CA GLU A 78 -0.08 0.76 9.23
C GLU A 78 -1.15 1.15 8.21
N SER A 79 -0.73 1.39 6.96
CA SER A 79 -1.65 1.63 5.86
C SER A 79 -1.10 1.13 4.52
N VAL A 80 -2.03 0.87 3.60
CA VAL A 80 -1.76 0.51 2.22
C VAL A 80 -2.48 1.50 1.32
N LEU A 81 -1.73 2.19 0.47
CA LEU A 81 -2.29 3.05 -0.55
C LEU A 81 -2.26 2.33 -1.90
N VAL A 82 -3.42 2.23 -2.54
CA VAL A 82 -3.52 1.83 -3.95
C VAL A 82 -3.76 3.08 -4.77
N PHE A 83 -2.94 3.33 -5.78
CA PHE A 83 -2.95 4.58 -6.53
C PHE A 83 -2.85 4.35 -8.05
N GLU A 84 -3.33 5.32 -8.82
CA GLU A 84 -3.20 5.32 -10.27
C GLU A 84 -1.82 5.81 -10.74
N GLU A 85 -1.46 5.48 -11.99
CA GLU A 85 -0.24 5.99 -12.63
C GLU A 85 -0.20 7.53 -12.60
N GLY A 86 0.92 8.08 -12.14
CA GLY A 86 1.14 9.53 -12.01
C GLY A 86 0.77 10.13 -10.65
N TYR A 87 0.28 9.36 -9.67
CA TYR A 87 -0.10 9.90 -8.34
C TYR A 87 1.04 10.64 -7.60
N TYR A 88 2.27 10.18 -7.77
CA TYR A 88 3.46 10.77 -7.13
C TYR A 88 4.22 11.75 -8.05
N GLU A 89 3.68 12.11 -9.22
CA GLU A 89 4.27 13.07 -10.18
C GLU A 89 3.71 14.50 -10.00
#